data_AF-A0A959I9R6-F1
#
_entry.id   AF-A0A959I9R6-F1
#
_cell.length_a   1.000
_cell.length_b   1.000
_cell.length_c   1.000
_cell.angle_alpha   90.00
_cell.angle_beta   90.00
_cell.angle_gamma   90.00
#
_symmetry.space_group_name_H-M   'P 1'
#
loop_
_entity.id
_entity.type
_entity.pdbx_description
1 polymer ?
#
loop_
_entity_poly.entity_id
_entity_poly.type
_entity_poly.pdbx_seq_one_letter_code
_entity_poly.pdbx_strand_id
1 'polypeptide(L)'
;MYHPPIALLFLTFFLSFFRSSAQDHALARKLYDQYDRYRENSIHDLRFKHADIVPLVARVQGRAGMEVRQVGQSVEGRSINLVRFGQGKTRVLLWSQMHGDEPTATMAMMDLFNFLSASGDGFDDLRQRIRSELSLYFIPMLNPDGAEAFVRYNAIGVDLNRDAVRLQCPESKVLKKVRDELQPQWGFNLHDQRRVYSAGDHPHTATFSFLAPAYDPGQSVNEVRKRAMQLVVALDQVVQKYLPGQVGKWDDTFEPR
;
A
#
# COMPACT_ATOMS: atom_id res chain seq x y z
N MET A 1 3.83 14.45 -7.53
CA MET A 1 5.09 14.63 -6.77
C MET A 1 5.06 13.58 -5.70
N TYR A 2 6.05 12.70 -5.62
CA TYR A 2 6.11 11.72 -4.53
C TYR A 2 6.19 12.51 -3.22
N HIS A 3 5.20 12.38 -2.34
CA HIS A 3 5.17 13.03 -1.02
C HIS A 3 5.63 12.00 0.02
N PRO A 4 6.94 11.98 0.32
CA PRO A 4 7.60 10.87 1.00
C PRO A 4 7.06 10.58 2.43
N PRO A 5 6.72 11.57 3.29
CA PRO A 5 6.44 11.31 4.71
C PRO A 5 5.08 10.68 5.04
N ILE A 6 4.18 10.53 4.07
CA ILE A 6 2.77 10.20 4.37
C ILE A 6 2.49 8.71 4.29
N ALA A 7 3.25 7.94 3.49
CA ALA A 7 3.17 6.49 3.46
C ALA A 7 3.37 5.82 4.84
N LEU A 8 4.25 6.39 5.66
CA LEU A 8 4.52 5.94 7.01
C LEU A 8 3.44 6.35 8.03
N LEU A 9 2.77 7.49 7.82
CA LEU A 9 1.65 7.95 8.66
C LEU A 9 0.44 7.00 8.59
N PHE A 10 0.30 6.25 7.50
CA PHE A 10 -0.75 5.23 7.37
C PHE A 10 -0.59 4.06 8.36
N LEU A 11 0.65 3.66 8.67
CA LEU A 11 0.88 2.51 9.54
C LEU A 11 0.73 2.84 11.03
N THR A 12 0.93 4.10 11.42
CA THR A 12 0.82 4.53 12.81
C THR A 12 -0.59 4.48 13.36
N PHE A 13 -1.60 4.71 12.51
CA PHE A 13 -2.99 4.87 12.97
C PHE A 13 -3.85 3.60 12.88
N PHE A 14 -3.40 2.58 12.15
CA PHE A 14 -4.05 1.26 12.17
C PHE A 14 -4.09 0.66 13.60
N LEU A 15 -3.19 1.13 14.49
CA LEU A 15 -3.09 0.74 15.89
C LEU A 15 -3.81 1.70 16.86
N SER A 16 -4.33 2.84 16.38
CA SER A 16 -4.91 3.90 17.23
C SER A 16 -6.36 3.66 17.64
N PHE A 17 -6.93 2.48 17.37
CA PHE A 17 -8.29 2.14 17.82
C PHE A 17 -8.49 2.12 19.36
N PHE A 18 -7.44 2.38 20.17
CA PHE A 18 -7.50 2.24 21.63
C PHE A 18 -6.87 3.34 22.50
N ARG A 19 -6.46 4.53 22.00
CA ARG A 19 -5.98 5.64 22.88
C ARG A 19 -6.34 7.06 22.42
N SER A 20 -6.19 7.99 23.36
CA SER A 20 -6.60 9.40 23.28
C SER A 20 -5.78 10.22 22.27
N SER A 21 -6.46 11.18 21.63
CA SER A 21 -5.99 11.95 20.48
C SER A 21 -4.61 12.61 20.65
N ALA A 22 -4.27 13.13 21.83
CA ALA A 22 -3.06 13.95 22.03
C ALA A 22 -1.72 13.18 21.87
N GLN A 23 -1.66 11.91 22.29
CA GLN A 23 -0.43 11.11 22.17
C GLN A 23 -0.17 10.68 20.72
N ASP A 24 -1.24 10.37 19.98
CA ASP A 24 -1.15 10.00 18.56
C ASP A 24 -0.63 11.17 17.70
N HIS A 25 -1.00 12.40 18.07
CA HIS A 25 -0.54 13.61 17.38
C HIS A 25 0.97 13.85 17.53
N ALA A 26 1.51 13.70 18.74
CA ALA A 26 2.95 13.90 18.98
C ALA A 26 3.78 12.83 18.27
N LEU A 27 3.31 11.57 18.27
CA LEU A 27 3.95 10.47 17.57
C LEU A 27 3.95 10.69 16.05
N ALA A 28 2.81 11.03 15.47
CA ALA A 28 2.67 11.28 14.04
C ALA A 28 3.56 12.44 13.58
N ARG A 29 3.64 13.53 14.35
CA ARG A 29 4.53 14.66 14.04
C ARG A 29 6.01 14.26 14.14
N LYS A 30 6.40 13.55 15.21
CA LYS A 30 7.78 13.05 15.36
C LYS A 30 8.17 12.16 14.18
N LEU A 31 7.25 11.31 13.72
CA LEU A 31 7.50 10.43 12.57
C LEU A 31 7.65 11.22 11.27
N TYR A 32 6.79 12.21 11.04
CA TYR A 32 6.88 13.12 9.91
C TYR A 32 8.25 13.84 9.87
N ASP A 33 8.67 14.40 11.01
CA ASP A 33 9.92 15.16 11.14
C ASP A 33 11.18 14.27 10.98
N GLN A 34 11.07 12.96 11.25
CA GLN A 34 12.18 12.00 11.14
C GLN A 34 12.11 11.13 9.89
N TYR A 35 11.14 11.34 9.01
CA TYR A 35 10.86 10.46 7.88
C TYR A 35 12.10 10.24 6.98
N ASP A 36 12.91 11.27 6.74
CA ASP A 36 14.08 11.20 5.85
C ASP A 36 15.10 10.12 6.27
N ARG A 37 15.06 9.67 7.54
CA ARG A 37 15.88 8.55 8.03
C ARG A 37 15.53 7.21 7.40
N TYR A 38 14.30 7.05 6.92
CA TYR A 38 13.77 5.79 6.40
C TYR A 38 13.67 5.78 4.88
N ARG A 39 13.83 6.93 4.24
CA ARG A 39 13.74 7.06 2.79
C ARG A 39 14.76 6.16 2.08
N GLU A 40 14.29 5.33 1.15
CA GLU A 40 15.12 4.59 0.22
C GLU A 40 15.67 5.54 -0.85
N ASN A 41 16.98 5.73 -0.82
CA ASN A 41 17.65 6.72 -1.66
C ASN A 41 18.19 6.15 -2.98
N SER A 42 18.14 4.83 -3.20
CA SER A 42 18.61 4.22 -4.46
C SER A 42 17.63 4.33 -5.63
N ILE A 43 16.36 4.67 -5.36
CA ILE A 43 15.34 4.90 -6.40
C ILE A 43 15.26 6.39 -6.70
N HIS A 44 15.78 6.81 -7.86
CA HIS A 44 15.88 8.22 -8.23
C HIS A 44 14.81 8.70 -9.22
N ASP A 45 14.23 7.79 -9.99
CA ASP A 45 13.21 8.08 -11.01
C ASP A 45 11.96 7.22 -10.82
N LEU A 46 10.83 7.69 -11.35
CA LEU A 46 9.56 6.97 -11.33
C LEU A 46 9.55 5.72 -12.24
N ARG A 47 10.47 5.62 -13.21
CA ARG A 47 10.53 4.49 -14.17
C ARG A 47 11.56 3.42 -13.80
N PHE A 48 11.75 3.17 -12.50
CA PHE A 48 12.55 2.05 -12.04
C PHE A 48 12.00 0.71 -12.54
N LYS A 49 12.89 -0.26 -12.66
CA LYS A 49 12.65 -1.57 -13.24
C LYS A 49 12.52 -2.64 -12.17
N HIS A 50 12.04 -3.81 -12.57
CA HIS A 50 11.99 -4.98 -11.72
C HIS A 50 13.37 -5.31 -11.13
N ALA A 51 14.41 -5.18 -11.96
CA ALA A 51 15.81 -5.40 -11.57
C ALA A 51 16.31 -4.41 -10.50
N ASP A 52 15.71 -3.22 -10.39
CA ASP A 52 16.06 -2.25 -9.36
C ASP A 52 15.40 -2.60 -8.02
N ILE A 53 14.17 -3.14 -8.05
CA ILE A 53 13.37 -3.43 -6.84
C ILE A 53 13.71 -4.77 -6.20
N VAL A 54 13.96 -5.81 -7.01
CA VAL A 54 14.24 -7.17 -6.48
C VAL A 54 15.39 -7.19 -5.48
N PRO A 55 16.54 -6.53 -5.71
CA PRO A 55 17.60 -6.45 -4.73
C PRO A 55 17.16 -5.77 -3.44
N LEU A 56 16.38 -4.68 -3.51
CA LEU A 56 15.88 -3.97 -2.32
C LEU A 56 14.99 -4.87 -1.47
N VAL A 57 14.09 -5.61 -2.12
CA VAL A 57 13.22 -6.58 -1.48
C VAL A 57 14.03 -7.73 -0.88
N ALA A 58 15.04 -8.26 -1.58
CA ALA A 58 15.88 -9.31 -1.05
C ALA A 58 16.67 -8.87 0.20
N ARG A 59 17.13 -7.60 0.25
CA ARG A 59 17.88 -7.03 1.39
C ARG A 59 17.10 -7.01 2.71
N VAL A 60 15.76 -7.07 2.67
CA VAL A 60 14.96 -7.05 3.90
C VAL A 60 14.80 -8.44 4.53
N GLN A 61 15.17 -9.51 3.81
CA GLN A 61 15.13 -10.88 4.34
C GLN A 61 15.87 -10.98 5.68
N GLY A 62 15.19 -11.49 6.71
CA GLY A 62 15.73 -11.67 8.06
C GLY A 62 15.84 -10.39 8.90
N ARG A 63 15.75 -9.20 8.30
CA ARG A 63 15.83 -7.92 9.04
C ARG A 63 14.57 -7.72 9.86
N ALA A 64 14.74 -7.50 11.17
CA ALA A 64 13.64 -7.39 12.12
C ALA A 64 12.59 -8.53 11.97
N GLY A 65 13.03 -9.75 11.61
CA GLY A 65 12.14 -10.89 11.40
C GLY A 65 11.22 -10.78 10.18
N MET A 66 11.57 -9.97 9.18
CA MET A 66 10.91 -10.00 7.88
C MET A 66 11.26 -11.27 7.11
N GLU A 67 10.28 -11.78 6.38
CA GLU A 67 10.42 -12.95 5.51
C GLU A 67 10.05 -12.55 4.09
N VAL A 68 10.86 -12.95 3.12
CA VAL A 68 10.70 -12.69 1.69
C VAL A 68 10.57 -14.04 1.01
N ARG A 69 9.53 -14.20 0.19
CA ARG A 69 9.36 -15.38 -0.65
C ARG A 69 8.87 -14.98 -2.03
N GLN A 70 9.35 -15.68 -3.05
CA GLN A 70 8.73 -15.61 -4.37
C GLN A 70 7.40 -16.35 -4.33
N VAL A 71 6.33 -15.72 -4.82
CA VAL A 71 4.96 -16.26 -4.83
C VAL A 71 4.45 -16.59 -6.24
N GLY A 72 5.19 -16.17 -7.26
CA GLY A 72 4.93 -16.55 -8.64
C GLY A 72 5.81 -15.78 -9.61
N GLN A 73 5.36 -15.74 -10.86
CA GLN A 73 6.02 -15.04 -11.96
C GLN A 73 4.98 -14.33 -12.82
N SER A 74 5.38 -13.26 -13.48
CA SER A 74 4.59 -12.59 -14.52
C SER A 74 4.54 -13.38 -15.83
N VAL A 75 3.85 -12.85 -16.84
CA VAL A 75 3.82 -13.41 -18.19
C VAL A 75 5.22 -13.63 -18.76
N GLU A 76 6.11 -12.64 -18.62
CA GLU A 76 7.49 -12.72 -19.12
C GLU A 76 8.46 -13.39 -18.12
N GLY A 77 7.95 -14.05 -17.08
CA GLY A 77 8.74 -14.86 -16.15
C GLY A 77 9.43 -14.07 -15.03
N ARG A 78 9.14 -12.77 -14.85
CA ARG A 78 9.73 -11.96 -13.78
C ARG A 78 9.14 -12.33 -12.43
N SER A 79 9.98 -12.45 -11.40
CA SER A 79 9.55 -12.89 -10.07
C SER A 79 8.58 -11.93 -9.40
N ILE A 80 7.47 -12.45 -8.87
CA ILE A 80 6.57 -11.69 -7.98
C ILE A 80 6.88 -12.13 -6.55
N ASN A 81 7.26 -11.17 -5.70
CA ASN A 81 7.74 -11.42 -4.34
C ASN A 81 6.73 -10.96 -3.30
N LEU A 82 6.61 -11.72 -2.21
CA LEU A 82 5.84 -11.39 -1.03
C LEU A 82 6.80 -11.14 0.15
N VAL A 83 6.64 -9.99 0.81
CA VAL A 83 7.32 -9.65 2.06
C VAL A 83 6.33 -9.77 3.21
N ARG A 84 6.72 -10.46 4.29
CA ARG A 84 5.92 -10.58 5.52
C ARG A 84 6.63 -9.88 6.68
N PHE A 85 5.87 -9.15 7.49
CA PHE A 85 6.31 -8.58 8.76
C PHE A 85 5.26 -8.79 9.85
N GLY A 86 5.69 -9.14 11.06
CA GLY A 86 4.80 -9.30 12.20
C GLY A 86 4.17 -10.68 12.34
N GLN A 87 3.51 -10.89 13.48
CA GLN A 87 2.94 -12.18 13.90
C GLN A 87 1.57 -12.00 14.58
N GLY A 88 0.97 -10.82 14.47
CA GLY A 88 -0.31 -10.54 15.09
C GLY A 88 -1.50 -11.19 14.38
N LYS A 89 -2.64 -11.19 15.06
CA LYS A 89 -3.86 -11.87 14.61
C LYS A 89 -4.55 -11.18 13.43
N THR A 90 -4.33 -9.89 13.27
CA THR A 90 -4.91 -9.12 12.17
C THR A 90 -3.99 -9.18 10.96
N ARG A 91 -4.42 -9.90 9.92
CA ARG A 91 -3.71 -10.06 8.66
C ARG A 91 -4.10 -8.94 7.70
N VAL A 92 -3.10 -8.28 7.14
CA VAL A 92 -3.27 -7.17 6.20
C VAL A 92 -2.47 -7.50 4.94
N LEU A 93 -3.14 -7.49 3.78
CA LEU A 93 -2.51 -7.66 2.48
C LEU A 93 -2.43 -6.31 1.76
N LEU A 94 -1.25 -5.93 1.31
CA LEU A 94 -1.00 -4.72 0.55
C LEU A 94 -0.31 -5.09 -0.76
N TRP A 95 -0.73 -4.51 -1.87
CA TRP A 95 -0.05 -4.68 -3.14
C TRP A 95 0.01 -3.37 -3.92
N SER A 96 1.07 -3.20 -4.68
CA SER A 96 1.33 -2.03 -5.53
C SER A 96 1.67 -2.43 -6.95
N GLN A 97 1.66 -1.43 -7.84
CA GLN A 97 1.96 -1.58 -9.26
C GLN A 97 1.20 -2.75 -9.90
N MET A 98 -0.11 -2.84 -9.66
CA MET A 98 -0.96 -3.67 -10.52
C MET A 98 -1.12 -3.01 -11.91
N HIS A 99 -1.13 -1.67 -11.92
CA HIS A 99 -0.81 -0.89 -13.11
C HIS A 99 0.69 -0.57 -13.08
N GLY A 100 1.41 -0.92 -14.13
CA GLY A 100 2.88 -0.84 -14.14
C GLY A 100 3.43 0.58 -14.09
N ASP A 101 2.68 1.56 -14.57
CA ASP A 101 2.99 2.99 -14.61
C ASP A 101 2.65 3.76 -13.31
N GLU A 102 2.32 3.05 -12.23
CA GLU A 102 1.94 3.63 -10.93
C GLU A 102 2.96 3.27 -9.81
N PRO A 103 4.18 3.81 -9.86
CA PRO A 103 5.33 3.36 -9.06
C PRO A 103 5.34 3.86 -7.60
N THR A 104 4.54 4.86 -7.24
CA THR A 104 4.77 5.60 -5.98
C THR A 104 4.53 4.74 -4.74
N ALA A 105 3.56 3.82 -4.80
CA ALA A 105 3.28 2.89 -3.72
C ALA A 105 4.43 1.89 -3.47
N THR A 106 5.12 1.46 -4.53
CA THR A 106 6.29 0.58 -4.41
C THR A 106 7.45 1.29 -3.72
N MET A 107 7.70 2.56 -4.06
CA MET A 107 8.70 3.39 -3.38
C MET A 107 8.38 3.54 -1.89
N ALA A 108 7.12 3.87 -1.59
CA ALA A 108 6.60 3.95 -0.23
C ALA A 108 6.78 2.64 0.57
N MET A 109 6.63 1.48 -0.06
CA MET A 109 6.91 0.20 0.60
C MET A 109 8.40 0.04 0.94
N MET A 110 9.33 0.53 0.09
CA MET A 110 10.76 0.45 0.40
C MET A 110 11.11 1.27 1.64
N ASP A 111 10.57 2.49 1.75
CA ASP A 111 10.74 3.32 2.94
C ASP A 111 10.13 2.67 4.18
N LEU A 112 8.96 2.07 4.01
CA LEU A 112 8.28 1.36 5.09
C LEU A 112 9.10 0.17 5.57
N PHE A 113 9.78 -0.57 4.68
CA PHE A 113 10.66 -1.65 5.09
C PHE A 113 11.88 -1.14 5.86
N ASN A 114 12.47 -0.01 5.43
CA ASN A 114 13.54 0.65 6.17
C ASN A 114 13.07 1.09 7.56
N PHE A 115 11.87 1.66 7.67
CA PHE A 115 11.25 1.99 8.95
C PHE A 115 11.05 0.75 9.81
N LEU A 116 10.33 -0.26 9.33
CA LEU A 116 10.00 -1.46 10.10
C LEU A 116 11.25 -2.26 10.54
N SER A 117 12.36 -2.11 9.83
CA SER A 117 13.65 -2.76 10.16
C SER A 117 14.62 -1.89 10.97
N ALA A 118 14.28 -0.63 11.26
CA ALA A 118 15.08 0.25 12.09
C ALA A 118 14.95 -0.07 13.58
N SER A 119 15.87 0.45 14.39
CA SER A 119 15.87 0.30 15.85
C SER A 119 16.61 1.46 16.53
N GLY A 120 16.27 1.78 17.78
CA GLY A 120 17.03 2.73 18.60
C GLY A 120 16.84 4.20 18.23
N ASP A 121 15.77 4.52 17.50
CA ASP A 121 15.40 5.88 17.07
C ASP A 121 14.15 6.41 17.79
N GLY A 122 13.68 5.67 18.80
CA GLY A 122 12.54 6.05 19.63
C GLY A 122 11.19 5.80 18.97
N PHE A 123 11.10 4.85 18.04
CA PHE A 123 9.84 4.26 17.56
C PHE A 123 9.78 2.73 17.78
N ASP A 124 10.67 2.17 18.59
CA ASP A 124 10.74 0.71 18.83
C ASP A 124 9.43 0.16 19.41
N ASP A 125 8.80 0.88 20.34
CA ASP A 125 7.50 0.50 20.91
C ASP A 125 6.40 0.44 19.84
N LEU A 126 6.41 1.40 18.91
CA LEU A 126 5.48 1.42 17.79
C LEU A 126 5.71 0.23 16.86
N ARG A 127 6.96 -0.05 16.47
CA ARG A 127 7.31 -1.23 15.65
C ARG A 127 6.91 -2.53 16.33
N GLN A 128 7.17 -2.65 17.63
CA GLN A 128 6.83 -3.84 18.40
C GLN A 128 5.31 -4.03 18.48
N ARG A 129 4.56 -2.94 18.61
CA ARG A 129 3.10 -2.97 18.58
C ARG A 129 2.56 -3.38 17.20
N ILE A 130 3.10 -2.81 16.12
CA ILE A 130 2.79 -3.24 14.74
C ILE A 130 3.05 -4.75 14.61
N ARG A 131 4.23 -5.20 15.04
CA ARG A 131 4.66 -6.60 14.95
C ARG A 131 3.75 -7.55 15.74
N SER A 132 3.28 -7.14 16.93
CA SER A 132 2.50 -8.00 17.82
C SER A 132 0.99 -8.01 17.50
N GLU A 133 0.46 -6.90 16.98
CA GLU A 133 -0.97 -6.77 16.65
C GLU A 133 -1.27 -7.19 15.19
N LEU A 134 -0.31 -7.01 14.27
CA LEU A 134 -0.50 -7.22 12.84
C LEU A 134 0.40 -8.31 12.26
N SER A 135 -0.12 -8.97 11.23
CA SER A 135 0.66 -9.73 10.25
C SER A 135 0.51 -9.05 8.89
N LEU A 136 1.52 -8.29 8.49
CA LEU A 136 1.55 -7.53 7.25
C LEU A 136 2.14 -8.36 6.12
N TYR A 137 1.49 -8.34 4.97
CA TYR A 137 1.88 -9.04 3.76
C TYR A 137 1.92 -8.05 2.60
N PHE A 138 3.08 -7.87 1.98
CA PHE A 138 3.30 -6.90 0.92
C PHE A 138 3.66 -7.62 -0.38
N ILE A 139 2.99 -7.28 -1.48
CA ILE A 139 3.43 -7.58 -2.84
C ILE A 139 3.92 -6.26 -3.44
N PRO A 140 5.24 -5.95 -3.41
CA PRO A 140 5.73 -4.64 -3.80
C PRO A 140 5.61 -4.33 -5.28
N MET A 141 5.48 -5.34 -6.14
CA MET A 141 5.31 -5.14 -7.58
C MET A 141 4.54 -6.33 -8.14
N LEU A 142 3.24 -6.14 -8.38
CA LEU A 142 2.39 -7.20 -8.92
C LEU A 142 2.53 -7.37 -10.43
N ASN A 143 2.69 -6.26 -11.17
CA ASN A 143 2.83 -6.23 -12.63
C ASN A 143 4.25 -5.79 -13.03
N PRO A 144 5.27 -6.64 -12.84
CA PRO A 144 6.64 -6.28 -13.19
C PRO A 144 6.81 -6.03 -14.69
N ASP A 145 6.04 -6.71 -15.56
CA ASP A 145 6.13 -6.54 -17.01
C ASP A 145 5.59 -5.17 -17.45
N GLY A 146 4.46 -4.75 -16.88
CA GLY A 146 3.95 -3.39 -17.07
C GLY A 146 4.90 -2.32 -16.54
N ALA A 147 5.59 -2.58 -15.42
CA ALA A 147 6.59 -1.67 -14.87
C ALA A 147 7.81 -1.52 -15.79
N GLU A 148 8.26 -2.61 -16.43
CA GLU A 148 9.31 -2.55 -17.44
C GLU A 148 8.95 -1.65 -18.62
N ALA A 149 7.72 -1.76 -19.13
CA ALA A 149 7.24 -0.94 -20.24
C ALA A 149 6.75 0.45 -19.78
N PHE A 150 6.62 0.68 -18.47
CA PHE A 150 5.98 1.85 -17.86
C PHE A 150 4.58 2.10 -18.44
N VAL A 151 3.74 1.07 -18.39
CA VAL A 151 2.34 1.10 -18.88
C VAL A 151 1.39 0.48 -17.86
N ARG A 152 0.12 0.88 -17.95
CA ARG A 152 -0.97 0.35 -17.13
C ARG A 152 -1.14 -1.17 -17.21
N TYR A 153 -0.98 -1.75 -18.39
CA TYR A 153 -1.34 -3.13 -18.68
C TYR A 153 -0.18 -4.10 -18.41
N ASN A 154 -0.45 -5.40 -18.32
CA ASN A 154 0.62 -6.42 -18.31
C ASN A 154 1.17 -6.68 -19.72
N ALA A 155 2.11 -7.63 -19.87
CA ALA A 155 2.78 -7.92 -21.14
C ALA A 155 1.83 -8.31 -22.30
N ILE A 156 0.65 -8.86 -22.00
CA ILE A 156 -0.36 -9.25 -23.02
C ILE A 156 -1.49 -8.22 -23.17
N GLY A 157 -1.33 -7.02 -22.60
CA GLY A 157 -2.29 -5.92 -22.75
C GLY A 157 -3.53 -6.04 -21.87
N VAL A 158 -3.51 -6.87 -20.81
CA VAL A 158 -4.63 -7.00 -19.87
C VAL A 158 -4.47 -6.04 -18.70
N ASP A 159 -5.57 -5.38 -18.34
CA ASP A 159 -5.69 -4.61 -17.10
C ASP A 159 -5.94 -5.59 -15.94
N LEU A 160 -4.94 -5.79 -15.09
CA LEU A 160 -5.05 -6.72 -13.96
C LEU A 160 -6.18 -6.33 -12.99
N ASN A 161 -6.54 -5.04 -12.91
CA ASN A 161 -7.65 -4.56 -12.07
C ASN A 161 -9.03 -4.82 -12.68
N ARG A 162 -9.09 -5.53 -13.81
CA ARG A 162 -10.30 -6.04 -14.47
C ARG A 162 -10.27 -7.56 -14.64
N ASP A 163 -9.24 -8.24 -14.12
CA ASP A 163 -9.00 -9.66 -14.32
C ASP A 163 -9.18 -10.50 -13.04
N ALA A 164 -9.67 -9.91 -11.94
CA ALA A 164 -9.82 -10.62 -10.67
C ALA A 164 -10.97 -11.66 -10.65
N VAL A 165 -11.96 -11.55 -11.55
CA VAL A 165 -13.00 -12.57 -11.78
C VAL A 165 -12.53 -13.68 -12.73
N ARG A 166 -11.95 -13.31 -13.87
CA ARG A 166 -11.61 -14.26 -14.95
C ARG A 166 -10.28 -14.96 -14.71
N LEU A 167 -9.36 -14.33 -13.99
CA LEU A 167 -8.05 -14.84 -13.64
C LEU A 167 -7.30 -15.36 -14.87
N GLN A 168 -7.28 -14.58 -15.95
CA GLN A 168 -6.63 -14.96 -17.19
C GLN A 168 -5.10 -14.88 -17.04
N CYS A 169 -4.61 -13.88 -16.31
CA CYS A 169 -3.20 -13.57 -16.21
C CYS A 169 -2.52 -14.28 -15.02
N PRO A 170 -1.23 -14.67 -15.14
CA PRO A 170 -0.50 -15.28 -14.04
C PRO A 170 -0.40 -14.35 -12.81
N GLU A 171 -0.26 -13.04 -13.01
CA GLU A 171 -0.22 -12.05 -11.92
C GLU A 171 -1.51 -12.05 -11.11
N SER A 172 -2.67 -12.05 -11.78
CA SER A 172 -3.99 -12.11 -11.13
C SER A 172 -4.18 -13.41 -10.35
N LYS A 173 -3.73 -14.55 -10.92
CA LYS A 173 -3.74 -15.85 -10.24
C LYS A 173 -2.86 -15.84 -9.00
N VAL A 174 -1.68 -15.22 -9.06
CA VAL A 174 -0.78 -15.06 -7.91
C VAL A 174 -1.44 -14.25 -6.81
N LEU A 175 -2.00 -13.08 -7.13
CA LEU A 175 -2.71 -12.25 -6.13
C LEU A 175 -3.90 -13.00 -5.52
N LYS A 176 -4.71 -13.68 -6.34
CA LYS A 176 -5.85 -14.48 -5.86
C LYS A 176 -5.40 -15.59 -4.91
N LYS A 177 -4.38 -16.35 -5.31
CA LYS A 177 -3.81 -17.43 -4.48
C LYS A 177 -3.31 -16.90 -3.15
N VAL A 178 -2.52 -15.83 -3.15
CA VAL A 178 -2.02 -15.21 -1.92
C VAL A 178 -3.18 -14.73 -1.03
N ARG A 179 -4.18 -14.05 -1.61
CA ARG A 179 -5.37 -13.62 -0.86
C ARG A 179 -6.11 -14.81 -0.24
N ASP A 180 -6.31 -15.88 -1.00
CA ASP A 180 -7.05 -17.05 -0.55
C ASP A 180 -6.30 -17.83 0.54
N GLU A 181 -4.98 -17.95 0.44
CA GLU A 181 -4.13 -18.57 1.47
C GLU A 181 -4.15 -17.74 2.77
N LEU A 182 -4.06 -16.42 2.65
CA LEU A 182 -3.94 -15.53 3.81
C LEU A 182 -5.27 -15.26 4.50
N GLN A 183 -6.39 -15.25 3.76
CA GLN A 183 -7.70 -14.78 4.24
C GLN A 183 -7.57 -13.46 5.03
N PRO A 184 -6.99 -12.40 4.44
CA PRO A 184 -6.70 -11.18 5.17
C PRO A 184 -7.97 -10.48 5.62
N GLN A 185 -7.97 -9.91 6.83
CA GLN A 185 -9.07 -9.07 7.29
C GLN A 185 -9.12 -7.73 6.53
N TRP A 186 -7.97 -7.28 6.01
CA TRP A 186 -7.82 -6.01 5.30
C TRP A 186 -6.97 -6.17 4.04
N GLY A 187 -7.43 -5.57 2.94
CA GLY A 187 -6.72 -5.52 1.67
C GLY A 187 -6.55 -4.08 1.21
N PHE A 188 -5.33 -3.69 0.84
CA PHE A 188 -5.03 -2.38 0.28
C PHE A 188 -4.51 -2.53 -1.15
N ASN A 189 -5.34 -2.10 -2.11
CA ASN A 189 -4.95 -1.93 -3.50
C ASN A 189 -4.35 -0.53 -3.68
N LEU A 190 -3.03 -0.44 -3.81
CA LEU A 190 -2.32 0.84 -3.82
C LEU A 190 -2.07 1.29 -5.25
N HIS A 191 -2.60 2.47 -5.58
CA HIS A 191 -2.58 3.08 -6.91
C HIS A 191 -2.03 4.50 -6.86
N ASP A 192 -1.52 4.97 -7.99
CA ASP A 192 -1.22 6.38 -8.17
C ASP A 192 -2.49 7.16 -8.55
N GLN A 193 -2.53 8.42 -8.14
CA GLN A 193 -3.58 9.36 -8.54
C GLN A 193 -3.08 10.25 -9.69
N ARG A 194 -3.94 10.51 -10.68
CA ARG A 194 -3.57 11.45 -11.75
C ARG A 194 -3.46 12.85 -11.18
N ARG A 195 -2.39 13.57 -11.57
CA ARG A 195 -2.05 14.91 -11.06
C ARG A 195 -3.05 16.02 -11.42
N VAL A 196 -4.00 15.73 -12.31
CA VAL A 196 -4.96 16.70 -12.86
C VAL A 196 -6.28 16.79 -12.10
N TYR A 197 -6.51 15.92 -11.11
CA TYR A 197 -7.74 15.94 -10.32
C TYR A 197 -7.57 16.81 -9.07
N SER A 198 -8.56 17.65 -8.78
CA SER A 198 -8.70 18.39 -7.52
C SER A 198 -9.44 17.56 -6.46
N ALA A 199 -9.21 17.86 -5.19
CA ALA A 199 -10.05 17.34 -4.11
C ALA A 199 -11.33 18.20 -4.00
N GLY A 200 -12.38 17.79 -4.73
CA GLY A 200 -13.62 18.57 -4.85
C GLY A 200 -13.40 19.89 -5.61
N ASP A 201 -14.10 20.95 -5.22
CA ASP A 201 -14.03 22.27 -5.86
C ASP A 201 -12.84 23.13 -5.36
N HIS A 202 -11.87 22.53 -4.67
CA HIS A 202 -10.72 23.24 -4.11
C HIS A 202 -9.59 23.38 -5.14
N PRO A 203 -8.82 24.48 -5.16
CA PRO A 203 -7.65 24.64 -6.05
C PRO A 203 -6.48 23.67 -5.81
N HIS A 204 -6.61 22.72 -4.86
CA HIS A 204 -5.54 21.79 -4.53
C HIS A 204 -5.73 20.43 -5.20
N THR A 205 -4.64 19.89 -5.74
CA THR A 205 -4.61 18.53 -6.31
C THR A 205 -5.01 17.51 -5.25
N ALA A 206 -5.80 16.51 -5.65
CA ALA A 206 -6.07 15.33 -4.83
C ALA A 206 -4.78 14.50 -4.71
N THR A 207 -4.03 14.72 -3.63
CA THR A 207 -2.77 14.01 -3.35
C THR A 207 -3.04 12.59 -2.86
N PHE A 208 -4.14 12.38 -2.13
CA PHE A 208 -4.65 11.06 -1.77
C PHE A 208 -6.10 10.91 -2.19
N SER A 209 -6.50 9.68 -2.53
CA SER A 209 -7.91 9.35 -2.68
C SER A 209 -8.19 7.98 -2.08
N PHE A 210 -9.28 7.89 -1.32
CA PHE A 210 -9.69 6.65 -0.69
C PHE A 210 -10.94 6.09 -1.33
N LEU A 211 -11.00 4.76 -1.40
CA LEU A 211 -12.13 4.01 -1.91
C LEU A 211 -12.46 2.87 -0.94
N ALA A 212 -13.74 2.80 -0.52
CA ALA A 212 -14.33 1.59 0.03
C ALA A 212 -15.21 0.97 -1.06
N PRO A 213 -14.72 -0.04 -1.81
CA PRO A 213 -15.39 -0.53 -3.02
C PRO A 213 -16.82 -0.99 -2.74
N ALA A 214 -17.76 -0.61 -3.62
CA ALA A 214 -19.09 -1.19 -3.62
C ALA A 214 -19.00 -2.69 -3.95
N TYR A 215 -19.83 -3.50 -3.29
CA TYR A 215 -19.89 -4.95 -3.51
C TYR A 215 -21.13 -5.36 -4.33
N ASP A 216 -22.03 -4.42 -4.59
CA ASP A 216 -23.22 -4.60 -5.43
C ASP A 216 -23.52 -3.32 -6.23
N PRO A 217 -24.33 -3.41 -7.31
CA PRO A 217 -24.73 -2.24 -8.11
C PRO A 217 -25.49 -1.16 -7.34
N GLY A 218 -26.19 -1.52 -6.25
CA GLY A 218 -26.92 -0.58 -5.41
C GLY A 218 -26.03 0.23 -4.47
N GLN A 219 -24.72 -0.05 -4.45
CA GLN A 219 -23.78 0.51 -3.50
C GLN A 219 -24.27 0.35 -2.06
N SER A 220 -24.79 -0.83 -1.72
CA SER A 220 -25.24 -1.11 -0.35
C SER A 220 -24.06 -1.09 0.63
N VAL A 221 -24.36 -0.92 1.92
CA VAL A 221 -23.36 -0.93 3.00
C VAL A 221 -23.59 -2.16 3.88
N ASN A 222 -22.74 -3.18 3.72
CA ASN A 222 -22.65 -4.30 4.66
C ASN A 222 -21.59 -4.02 5.73
N GLU A 223 -21.42 -4.91 6.69
CA GLU A 223 -20.45 -4.73 7.78
C GLU A 223 -19.00 -4.65 7.29
N VAL A 224 -18.65 -5.31 6.18
CA VAL A 224 -17.30 -5.21 5.60
C VAL A 224 -17.04 -3.81 5.04
N ARG A 225 -17.94 -3.32 4.18
CA ARG A 225 -17.83 -1.99 3.57
C ARG A 225 -17.95 -0.88 4.61
N LYS A 226 -18.83 -1.05 5.61
CA LYS A 226 -18.95 -0.12 6.75
C LYS A 226 -17.63 0.05 7.50
N ARG A 227 -16.97 -1.07 7.86
CA ARG A 227 -15.64 -1.02 8.51
C ARG A 227 -14.59 -0.36 7.63
N ALA A 228 -14.60 -0.64 6.32
CA ALA A 228 -13.71 0.04 5.37
C ALA A 228 -13.97 1.56 5.31
N MET A 229 -15.23 2.00 5.26
CA MET A 229 -15.58 3.41 5.30
C MET A 229 -15.14 4.09 6.61
N GLN A 230 -15.32 3.43 7.75
CA GLN A 230 -14.86 3.94 9.04
C GLN A 230 -13.34 4.09 9.09
N LEU A 231 -12.59 3.12 8.54
CA LEU A 231 -11.15 3.23 8.40
C LEU A 231 -10.76 4.39 7.48
N VAL A 232 -11.43 4.56 6.35
CA VAL A 232 -11.19 5.69 5.43
C VAL A 232 -11.40 7.03 6.13
N VAL A 233 -12.46 7.18 6.93
CA VAL A 233 -12.72 8.41 7.71
C VAL A 233 -11.59 8.65 8.72
N ALA A 234 -11.14 7.62 9.44
CA ALA A 234 -10.03 7.75 10.38
C ALA A 234 -8.72 8.17 9.69
N LEU A 235 -8.44 7.62 8.51
CA LEU A 235 -7.28 7.99 7.70
C LEU A 235 -7.36 9.43 7.19
N ASP A 236 -8.52 9.84 6.66
CA ASP A 236 -8.75 11.21 6.20
C ASP A 236 -8.51 12.22 7.34
N GLN A 237 -9.09 11.98 8.52
CA GLN A 237 -8.88 12.85 9.69
C GLN A 237 -7.41 13.05 10.06
N VAL A 238 -6.54 12.06 9.81
CA VAL A 238 -5.10 12.18 10.02
C VAL A 238 -4.44 12.95 8.90
N VAL A 239 -4.70 12.56 7.64
CA VAL A 239 -4.05 13.16 6.47
C VAL A 239 -4.39 14.65 6.35
N GLN A 240 -5.62 15.05 6.66
CA GLN A 240 -6.05 16.46 6.64
C GLN A 240 -5.23 17.37 7.54
N LYS A 241 -4.55 16.84 8.57
CA LYS A 241 -3.67 17.63 9.46
C LYS A 241 -2.35 18.02 8.79
N TYR A 242 -1.93 17.27 7.77
CA TYR A 242 -0.67 17.47 7.05
C TYR A 242 -0.90 17.98 5.62
N LEU A 243 -2.00 17.55 5.00
CA LEU A 243 -2.42 17.93 3.65
C LEU A 243 -3.89 18.39 3.65
N PRO A 244 -4.21 19.53 4.29
CA PRO A 244 -5.58 20.03 4.35
C PRO A 244 -6.13 20.27 2.95
N GLY A 245 -7.32 19.76 2.67
CA GLY A 245 -8.02 19.96 1.40
C GLY A 245 -7.40 19.23 0.20
N GLN A 246 -6.58 18.19 0.43
CA GLN A 246 -5.93 17.41 -0.64
C GLN A 246 -6.30 15.92 -0.63
N VAL A 247 -7.35 15.55 0.10
CA VAL A 247 -7.88 14.17 0.14
C VAL A 247 -9.22 14.15 -0.60
N GLY A 248 -9.32 13.30 -1.61
CA GLY A 248 -10.55 13.04 -2.36
C GLY A 248 -11.23 11.74 -1.97
N LYS A 249 -12.55 11.66 -2.18
CA LYS A 249 -13.25 10.37 -2.29
C LYS A 249 -13.15 9.91 -3.74
N TRP A 250 -12.68 8.69 -3.98
CA TRP A 250 -12.72 8.10 -5.33
C TRP A 250 -14.13 7.59 -5.64
N ASP A 251 -14.51 7.62 -6.92
CA ASP A 251 -15.80 7.12 -7.39
C ASP A 251 -16.01 5.65 -6.97
N ASP A 252 -17.11 5.40 -6.25
CA ASP A 252 -17.50 4.09 -5.74
C ASP A 252 -18.57 3.40 -6.57
N THR A 253 -18.78 3.87 -7.81
CA THR A 253 -19.54 3.14 -8.83
C THR A 253 -19.10 1.68 -8.87
N PHE A 254 -20.08 0.78 -8.80
CA PHE A 254 -19.84 -0.65 -8.77
C PHE A 254 -19.19 -1.12 -10.06
N GLU A 255 -18.06 -1.78 -9.92
CA GLU A 255 -17.41 -2.53 -10.99
C GLU A 255 -17.24 -3.97 -10.51
N PRO A 256 -17.62 -4.97 -11.32
CA PRO A 256 -17.29 -6.36 -11.03
C PRO A 256 -15.76 -6.50 -10.97
N ARG A 257 -15.22 -6.81 -9.80
CA ARG A 257 -13.79 -7.03 -9.56
C ARG A 257 -13.59 -8.42 -8.94
#